data_AF-A0A6B2H3C8-F1
#
_entry.id   AF-A0A6B2H3C8-F1
#
_cell.length_a   1.000
_cell.length_b   1.000
_cell.length_c   1.000
_cell.angle_alpha   90.00
_cell.angle_beta   90.00
_cell.angle_gamma   90.00
#
_symmetry.space_group_name_H-M   'P 1'
#
loop_
_entity.id
_entity.type
_entity.pdbx_description
1 polymer ?
#
loop_
_entity_poly.entity_id
_entity_poly.type
_entity_poly.pdbx_seq_one_letter_code
_entity_poly.pdbx_strand_id
1 'polypeptide(L)'
;MDKSLHFGNIASAAFAVVLLIVGVLNMVLVHPVPGLMYFMLAILYVPATNSLLRKKLGFGVPAIVKIALGIVIIMFTLGVSDLGDMIDKL
;
A
#
# COMPACT_ATOMS: atom_id res chain seq x y z
N MET A 1 7.95 3.76 -28.87
CA MET A 1 7.55 3.43 -27.47
C MET A 1 7.84 4.67 -26.66
N ASP A 2 6.89 5.60 -26.63
CA ASP A 2 7.03 6.87 -25.92
C ASP A 2 7.20 6.59 -24.43
N LYS A 3 8.43 6.76 -23.94
CA LYS A 3 8.71 6.77 -22.50
C LYS A 3 8.27 8.12 -21.94
N SER A 4 6.97 8.40 -21.97
CA SER A 4 6.40 9.38 -21.05
C SER A 4 6.55 8.76 -19.67
N LEU A 5 7.53 9.23 -18.91
CA LEU A 5 7.63 8.98 -17.47
C LEU A 5 6.34 9.53 -16.84
N HIS A 6 5.32 8.69 -16.76
CA HIS A 6 4.11 9.01 -16.02
C HIS A 6 4.52 9.05 -14.55
N PHE A 7 4.84 10.24 -14.05
CA PHE A 7 5.30 10.48 -12.69
C PHE A 7 4.41 9.79 -11.64
N GLY A 8 3.10 9.73 -11.90
CA GLY A 8 2.14 8.99 -11.08
C GLY A 8 2.37 7.47 -11.00
N ASN A 9 2.86 6.84 -12.07
CA ASN A 9 3.19 5.41 -12.05
C ASN A 9 4.41 5.14 -11.17
N ILE A 10 5.43 5.99 -11.26
CA ILE A 10 6.66 5.87 -10.46
C ILE A 10 6.35 6.08 -8.99
N ALA A 11 5.61 7.14 -8.65
CA ALA A 11 5.18 7.42 -7.28
C ALA A 11 4.34 6.27 -6.71
N SER A 12 3.42 5.71 -7.50
CA SER A 12 2.61 4.56 -7.07
C SER A 12 3.44 3.29 -6.86
N ALA A 13 4.45 3.06 -7.71
CA ALA A 13 5.34 1.91 -7.57
C ALA A 13 6.25 2.06 -6.34
N ALA A 14 6.80 3.26 -6.10
CA ALA A 14 7.56 3.56 -4.89
C ALA A 14 6.72 3.37 -3.63
N PHE A 15 5.48 3.85 -3.63
CA PHE A 15 4.55 3.66 -2.51
C PHE A 15 4.21 2.19 -2.29
N ALA A 16 4.04 1.40 -3.36
CA ALA A 16 3.83 -0.04 -3.26
C ALA A 16 5.01 -0.75 -2.58
N VAL A 17 6.25 -0.37 -2.90
CA VAL A 17 7.46 -0.93 -2.27
C VAL A 17 7.49 -0.59 -0.78
N VAL A 18 7.18 0.66 -0.41
CA VAL A 18 7.10 1.08 1.00
C VAL A 18 6.05 0.26 1.74
N LEU A 19 4.84 0.11 1.19
CA LEU A 19 3.79 -0.71 1.80
C LEU A 19 4.16 -2.18 1.93
N LEU A 20 4.91 -2.73 0.97
CA LEU A 20 5.42 -4.09 1.03
C LEU A 20 6.38 -4.26 2.21
N ILE A 21 7.34 -3.34 2.35
CA ILE A 21 8.30 -3.36 3.45
C ILE A 21 7.58 -3.21 4.79
N VAL A 22 6.69 -2.22 4.92
CA VAL A 22 5.89 -1.99 6.13
C VAL A 22 5.04 -3.22 6.46
N GLY A 23 4.39 -3.84 5.48
CA GLY A 23 3.59 -5.06 5.69
C GLY A 23 4.41 -6.24 6.18
N VAL A 24 5.58 -6.48 5.59
CA VAL A 24 6.50 -7.54 6.04
C VAL A 24 7.02 -7.25 7.45
N LEU A 25 7.46 -6.01 7.71
CA LEU A 25 7.96 -5.63 9.04
C LEU A 25 6.87 -5.74 10.10
N ASN A 26 5.62 -5.31 9.83
CA ASN A 26 4.53 -5.47 10.79
C ASN A 26 4.18 -6.93 11.02
N MET A 27 4.22 -7.79 9.99
CA MET A 27 3.99 -9.23 10.20
C MET A 27 5.04 -9.88 11.10
N VAL A 28 6.29 -9.43 11.02
CA VAL A 28 7.41 -10.01 11.78
C VAL A 28 7.57 -9.39 13.17
N LEU A 29 7.41 -8.07 13.30
CA LEU A 29 7.77 -7.32 14.50
C LEU A 29 6.59 -6.94 15.39
N VAL A 30 5.37 -6.86 14.83
CA VAL A 30 4.23 -6.30 15.56
C VAL A 30 3.02 -7.25 15.53
N HIS A 31 2.19 -7.18 14.47
CA HIS A 31 1.01 -8.01 14.31
C HIS A 31 0.84 -8.56 12.89
N PRO A 32 0.60 -9.87 12.75
CA PRO A 32 0.45 -10.52 11.44
C PRO A 32 -0.78 -10.04 10.67
N VAL A 33 -1.87 -9.66 11.36
CA VAL A 33 -3.13 -9.28 10.72
C VAL A 33 -3.04 -7.93 9.98
N PRO A 34 -2.61 -6.81 10.59
CA PRO A 34 -2.39 -5.55 9.87
C PRO A 34 -1.30 -5.68 8.80
N GLY A 35 -0.21 -6.41 9.09
CA GLY A 35 0.88 -6.60 8.15
C GLY A 35 0.44 -7.31 6.86
N LEU A 36 -0.40 -8.34 6.96
CA LEU A 36 -0.98 -9.01 5.79
C LEU A 36 -1.86 -8.07 4.96
N MET A 37 -2.64 -7.20 5.62
CA MET A 37 -3.47 -6.20 4.93
C MET A 37 -2.61 -5.20 4.14
N TYR A 38 -1.52 -4.68 4.72
CA TYR A 38 -0.61 -3.78 3.99
C TYR A 38 0.06 -4.48 2.80
N PHE A 39 0.45 -5.75 2.97
CA PHE A 39 1.01 -6.57 1.90
C PHE A 39 0.03 -6.73 0.73
N MET A 40 -1.23 -7.05 1.01
CA MET A 40 -2.26 -7.19 -0.03
C MET A 40 -2.58 -5.85 -0.70
N LEU A 41 -2.64 -4.76 0.07
CA LEU A 41 -2.91 -3.43 -0.45
C LEU A 41 -1.77 -2.91 -1.33
N ALA A 42 -0.51 -3.26 -1.05
CA ALA A 42 0.63 -2.89 -1.89
C ALA A 42 0.43 -3.29 -3.36
N ILE A 43 -0.20 -4.45 -3.60
CA ILE A 43 -0.49 -4.96 -4.94
C ILE A 43 -1.38 -3.98 -5.72
N LEU A 44 -2.33 -3.29 -5.07
CA LEU A 44 -3.21 -2.31 -5.73
C LEU A 44 -2.49 -1.03 -6.21
N TYR A 45 -1.34 -0.72 -5.61
CA TYR A 45 -0.52 0.43 -6.00
C TYR A 45 0.42 0.11 -7.16
N VAL A 46 0.70 -1.17 -7.44
CA VAL A 46 1.52 -1.57 -8.58
C VAL A 46 0.83 -1.18 -9.90
N PRO A 47 1.54 -0.49 -10.83
CA PRO A 47 0.96 -0.09 -12.12
C PRO A 47 0.44 -1.28 -12.95
N ALA A 48 1.15 -2.42 -12.89
CA ALA A 48 0.77 -3.65 -13.58
C ALA A 48 -0.60 -4.18 -13.12
N THR A 49 -0.91 -4.08 -11.83
CA THR A 49 -2.20 -4.47 -11.26
C THR A 49 -3.33 -3.66 -11.86
N ASN A 50 -3.14 -2.35 -12.05
CA ASN A 50 -4.16 -1.49 -12.66
C ASN A 50 -4.43 -1.86 -14.12
N SER A 51 -3.38 -2.25 -14.87
CA SER A 51 -3.51 -2.75 -16.24
C SER A 51 -4.25 -4.10 -16.28
N LEU A 52 -3.93 -5.01 -15.36
CA LEU A 52 -4.61 -6.31 -15.23
C LEU A 52 -6.08 -6.15 -14.85
N LEU A 53 -6.40 -5.27 -13.90
CA LEU A 53 -7.76 -4.92 -13.49
C LEU A 53 -8.57 -4.38 -14.68
N ARG A 54 -8.01 -3.42 -15.42
CA ARG A 54 -8.66 -2.90 -16.63
C ARG A 54 -8.92 -3.99 -17.67
N LYS A 55 -7.97 -4.91 -17.87
CA LYS A 55 -8.09 -5.98 -18.86
C LYS A 55 -9.08 -7.08 -18.46
N LYS A 56 -9.14 -7.45 -17.17
CA LYS A 56 -9.99 -8.55 -16.69
C LYS A 56 -11.38 -8.10 -16.24
N LEU A 57 -11.48 -6.92 -15.64
CA LEU A 57 -12.70 -6.44 -14.97
C LEU A 57 -13.29 -5.20 -15.65
N GLY A 58 -12.62 -4.64 -16.67
CA GLY A 58 -13.12 -3.48 -17.42
C GLY A 58 -12.97 -2.15 -16.70
N PHE A 59 -12.51 -2.14 -15.44
CA PHE A 59 -12.25 -0.93 -14.66
C PHE A 59 -10.85 -0.97 -14.03
N GLY A 60 -10.27 0.22 -13.81
CA GLY A 60 -9.03 0.38 -13.04
C GLY A 60 -9.31 1.07 -11.71
N VAL A 61 -8.38 0.98 -10.76
CA VAL A 61 -8.49 1.71 -9.49
C VAL A 61 -8.29 3.20 -9.75
N PRO A 62 -9.31 4.04 -9.51
CA PRO A 62 -9.18 5.49 -9.68
C PRO A 62 -8.11 6.07 -8.75
N ALA A 63 -7.44 7.14 -9.17
CA ALA A 63 -6.41 7.79 -8.36
C ALA A 63 -6.94 8.24 -6.99
N ILE A 64 -8.18 8.73 -6.93
CA ILE A 64 -8.80 9.16 -5.67
C ILE A 64 -9.02 8.00 -4.68
N VAL A 65 -9.35 6.81 -5.18
CA VAL A 65 -9.48 5.60 -4.34
C VAL A 65 -8.13 5.19 -3.79
N LYS A 66 -7.06 5.27 -4.59
CA LYS A 66 -5.69 5.02 -4.11
C LYS A 66 -5.25 6.01 -3.04
N ILE A 67 -5.63 7.29 -3.17
CA ILE A 67 -5.31 8.30 -2.15
C ILE A 67 -6.08 8.02 -0.86
N ALA A 68 -7.39 7.76 -0.94
CA ALA A 68 -8.21 7.41 0.21
C ALA A 68 -7.67 6.17 0.94
N LEU A 69 -7.32 5.11 0.20
CA LEU A 69 -6.69 3.91 0.75
C LEU A 69 -5.36 4.23 1.45
N GLY A 70 -4.57 5.15 0.88
CA GLY A 70 -3.28 5.54 1.47
C GLY A 70 -3.47 6.25 2.80
N ILE A 71 -4.45 7.15 2.89
CA ILE A 71 -4.82 7.83 4.13
C ILE A 71 -5.29 6.82 5.18
N VAL A 72 -6.16 5.87 4.80
CA VAL A 72 -6.65 4.83 5.71
C VAL A 72 -5.49 3.97 6.21
N ILE A 73 -4.55 3.57 5.34
CA ILE A 73 -3.38 2.80 5.75
C ILE A 73 -2.53 3.58 6.75
N ILE A 74 -2.24 4.85 6.48
CA ILE A 74 -1.45 5.72 7.38
C ILE A 74 -2.17 5.87 8.73
N MET A 75 -3.48 6.12 8.71
CA MET A 75 -4.30 6.18 9.92
C MET A 75 -4.31 4.86 10.68
N PHE A 76 -4.27 3.71 10.00
CA PHE A 76 -4.16 2.41 10.66
C PHE A 76 -2.77 2.17 11.25
N THR A 77 -1.71 2.52 10.52
CA THR A 77 -0.32 2.39 11.02
C THR A 77 -0.07 3.29 12.22
N LEU A 78 -0.67 4.50 12.25
CA LEU A 78 -0.50 5.46 13.34
C LEU A 78 -1.54 5.30 14.45
N GLY A 79 -2.79 4.96 14.13
CA GLY A 79 -3.94 4.99 15.03
C GLY A 79 -4.31 3.66 15.68
N VAL A 80 -3.84 2.51 15.17
CA VAL A 80 -4.12 1.18 15.74
C VAL A 80 -2.97 0.67 16.62
N SER A 81 -2.13 1.54 17.17
CA SER A 81 -1.24 1.13 18.28
C SER A 81 -0.09 0.15 17.94
N ASP A 82 0.25 -0.10 16.68
CA ASP A 82 1.42 -0.96 16.37
C ASP A 82 2.76 -0.32 16.83
N LEU A 83 2.83 1.02 16.93
CA LEU A 83 3.95 1.74 17.57
C LEU A 83 3.69 2.06 19.05
N GLY A 84 2.41 2.26 19.43
CA GLY A 84 2.00 2.57 20.80
C GLY A 84 2.29 1.42 21.77
N ASP A 85 1.96 0.18 21.37
CA ASP A 85 2.19 -1.02 22.17
C ASP A 85 3.69 -1.38 22.30
N MET A 86 4.55 -0.87 21.39
CA MET A 86 6.00 -1.01 21.48
C MET A 86 6.65 0.09 22.33
N ILE A 87 6.09 1.32 22.34
CA ILE A 87 6.55 2.43 23.17
C ILE A 87 6.16 2.24 24.63
N ASP A 88 4.97 1.71 24.92
CA ASP A 88 4.48 1.47 26.29
C ASP A 88 5.22 0.32 27.02
N LYS A 89 6.08 -0.43 26.33
CA LYS A 89 6.91 -1.51 26.92
C LYS A 89 8.32 -1.08 27.29
N LEU A 90 8.68 0.20 27.15
CA LEU A 90 9.97 0.77 27.57
C LEU A 90 9.83 1.51 28.90
#